data_AF-A0A066YJT3-F1
#
_entry.id   AF-A0A066YJT3-F1
#
_cell.length_a   1.000
_cell.length_b   1.000
_cell.length_c   1.000
_cell.angle_alpha   90.00
_cell.angle_beta   90.00
_cell.angle_gamma   90.00
#
_symmetry.space_group_name_H-M   'P 1'
#
loop_
_entity.id
_entity.type
_entity.pdbx_description
1 polymer ?
#
loop_
_entity_poly.entity_id
_entity_poly.type
_entity_poly.pdbx_seq_one_letter_code
_entity_poly.pdbx_strand_id
1 'polypeptide(L)'
;MDSEESLHRFGLRPLGADLDLVRALLAEHTALERAAQGTGDTELMKLCCVQLFNSGTVEDALLVWAARGASFDAGCSIEAELLLGRGLDATTAHLAAVPEPSAAAALAHLRKLDAAGHLAGFEADEHAARYDDYYAD
;
A
#
# COMPACT_ATOMS: atom_id res chain seq x y z
N MET A 1 14.27 12.17 0.24
CA MET A 1 14.28 10.95 1.06
C MET A 1 14.17 9.79 0.12
N ASP A 2 15.02 8.78 0.27
CA ASP A 2 14.94 7.51 -0.44
C ASP A 2 14.41 6.41 0.50
N SER A 3 14.33 5.17 0.01
CA SER A 3 13.82 4.02 0.77
C SER A 3 14.68 3.70 2.00
N GLU A 4 16.01 3.78 1.90
CA GLU A 4 16.92 3.51 3.02
C GLU A 4 16.77 4.57 4.13
N GLU A 5 16.73 5.86 3.77
CA GLU A 5 16.54 6.96 4.71
C GLU A 5 15.16 6.86 5.40
N SER A 6 14.12 6.52 4.64
CA SER A 6 12.76 6.30 5.18
C SER A 6 12.73 5.13 6.16
N LEU A 7 13.31 3.98 5.79
CA LEU A 7 13.35 2.80 6.64
C LEU A 7 14.14 3.07 7.93
N HIS A 8 15.29 3.72 7.83
CA HIS A 8 16.11 4.07 8.99
C HIS A 8 15.37 5.01 9.95
N ARG A 9 14.65 5.99 9.40
CA ARG A 9 13.96 7.01 10.20
C ARG A 9 12.68 6.50 10.84
N PHE A 10 11.88 5.75 10.10
CA PHE A 10 10.51 5.42 10.47
C PHE A 10 10.31 3.95 10.84
N GLY A 11 11.24 3.07 10.46
CA GLY A 11 11.06 1.62 10.51
C GLY A 11 9.88 1.15 9.66
N LEU A 12 9.44 -0.09 9.88
CA LEU A 12 8.28 -0.65 9.17
C LEU A 12 6.93 -0.34 9.84
N ARG A 13 6.95 0.21 11.06
CA ARG A 13 5.75 0.46 11.88
C ARG A 13 5.75 1.89 12.41
N PRO A 14 5.71 2.92 11.54
CA PRO A 14 5.62 4.31 11.97
C PRO A 14 4.30 4.58 12.68
N LEU A 15 4.32 5.55 13.61
CA LEU A 15 3.16 5.94 14.40
C LEU A 15 3.01 7.46 14.44
N GLY A 16 1.79 7.94 14.67
CA GLY A 16 1.52 9.37 14.85
C GLY A 16 2.02 10.22 13.68
N ALA A 17 2.79 11.27 13.99
CA ALA A 17 3.28 12.21 12.99
C ALA A 17 4.20 11.57 11.93
N ASP A 18 4.91 10.49 12.26
CA ASP A 18 5.74 9.78 11.29
C ASP A 18 4.89 9.05 10.25
N LEU A 19 3.74 8.49 10.65
CA LEU A 19 2.80 7.87 9.73
C LEU A 19 2.20 8.93 8.77
N ASP A 20 1.92 10.14 9.26
CA ASP A 20 1.45 11.24 8.42
C ASP A 20 2.51 11.69 7.41
N LEU A 21 3.80 11.68 7.79
CA LEU A 21 4.90 11.94 6.86
C LEU A 21 5.01 10.85 5.79
N VAL A 22 4.85 9.58 6.16
CA VAL A 22 4.83 8.45 5.21
C VAL A 22 3.70 8.59 4.20
N ARG A 23 2.50 8.99 4.63
CA ARG A 23 1.38 9.29 3.72
C ARG A 23 1.73 10.41 2.73
N ALA A 24 2.35 11.47 3.22
CA ALA A 24 2.76 12.60 2.39
C ALA A 24 3.82 12.20 1.35
N LEU A 25 4.83 11.43 1.77
CA LEU A 25 5.86 10.88 0.89
C LEU A 25 5.26 10.00 -0.21
N LEU A 26 4.36 9.07 0.17
CA LEU A 26 3.71 8.21 -0.80
C LEU A 26 2.89 9.01 -1.81
N ALA A 27 2.14 10.02 -1.36
CA ALA A 27 1.37 10.88 -2.23
C ALA A 27 2.25 11.68 -3.21
N GLU A 28 3.37 12.22 -2.74
CA GLU A 28 4.34 12.96 -3.55
C GLU A 28 4.95 12.07 -4.65
N HIS A 29 5.52 10.93 -4.29
CA HIS A 29 6.15 10.04 -5.25
C HIS A 29 5.14 9.40 -6.21
N THR A 30 3.91 9.13 -5.76
CA THR A 30 2.80 8.70 -6.63
C THR A 30 2.48 9.76 -7.69
N ALA A 31 2.47 11.04 -7.33
CA ALA A 31 2.21 12.12 -8.27
C ALA A 31 3.35 12.28 -9.29
N LEU A 32 4.60 12.17 -8.84
CA LEU A 32 5.79 12.17 -9.70
C LEU A 32 5.76 11.01 -10.71
N GLU A 33 5.51 9.79 -10.22
CA GLU A 33 5.49 8.58 -11.05
C GLU A 33 4.38 8.62 -12.10
N ARG A 34 3.20 9.17 -11.73
CA ARG A 34 2.09 9.35 -12.66
C ARG A 34 2.38 10.42 -13.72
N ALA A 35 3.17 11.43 -13.39
CA ALA A 35 3.52 12.49 -14.33
C ALA A 35 4.50 12.00 -15.40
N ALA A 36 5.48 11.18 -15.00
CA ALA A 36 6.37 10.47 -15.91
C ALA A 36 6.95 9.24 -15.19
N GLN A 37 6.75 8.05 -15.79
CA GLN A 37 7.24 6.79 -15.25
C GLN A 37 8.75 6.84 -14.98
N GLY A 38 9.16 6.37 -13.80
CA GLY A 38 10.53 6.40 -13.29
C GLY A 38 10.93 7.72 -12.62
N THR A 39 10.02 8.71 -12.52
CA THR A 39 10.27 9.95 -11.77
C THR A 39 9.95 9.78 -10.29
N GLY A 40 8.98 8.91 -9.95
CA GLY A 40 8.77 8.50 -8.57
C GLY A 40 9.78 7.41 -8.20
N ASP A 41 10.14 7.35 -6.92
CA ASP A 41 10.96 6.28 -6.40
C ASP A 41 10.03 5.11 -6.05
N THR A 42 9.96 4.12 -6.94
CA THR A 42 9.03 3.00 -6.79
C THR A 42 9.39 2.11 -5.59
N GLU A 43 10.66 2.04 -5.21
CA GLU A 43 11.10 1.29 -4.02
C GLU A 43 10.66 2.01 -2.73
N LEU A 44 10.80 3.34 -2.69
CA LEU A 44 10.26 4.13 -1.59
C LEU A 44 8.73 4.06 -1.54
N MET A 45 8.04 4.11 -2.69
CA MET A 45 6.59 3.95 -2.74
C MET A 45 6.15 2.60 -2.15
N LYS A 46 6.83 1.51 -2.53
CA LYS A 46 6.58 0.17 -1.99
C LYS A 46 6.79 0.13 -0.47
N LEU A 47 7.90 0.68 0.03
CA LEU A 47 8.16 0.75 1.47
C LEU A 47 7.08 1.53 2.21
N CYS A 48 6.66 2.69 1.68
CA CYS A 48 5.57 3.45 2.27
C CYS A 48 4.27 2.63 2.29
N CYS A 49 3.94 1.90 1.23
CA CYS A 49 2.77 1.01 1.23
C CYS A 49 2.86 -0.08 2.31
N VAL A 50 4.04 -0.66 2.55
CA VAL A 50 4.27 -1.63 3.65
C VAL A 50 4.09 -0.98 5.02
N GLN A 51 4.61 0.24 5.21
CA GLN A 51 4.44 1.00 6.45
C GLN A 51 2.95 1.32 6.74
N LEU A 52 2.20 1.71 5.71
CA LEU A 52 0.75 1.97 5.83
C LEU A 52 -0.02 0.67 6.09
N PHE A 53 0.32 -0.41 5.39
CA PHE A 53 -0.22 -1.75 5.64
C PHE A 53 -0.07 -2.16 7.11
N ASN A 54 1.14 -2.03 7.65
CA ASN A 54 1.46 -2.36 9.04
C ASN A 54 0.76 -1.47 10.08
N SER A 55 0.34 -0.25 9.71
CA SER A 55 -0.46 0.60 10.59
C SER A 55 -1.88 0.07 10.79
N GLY A 56 -2.38 -0.74 9.85
CA GLY A 56 -3.74 -1.28 9.85
C GLY A 56 -4.84 -0.24 9.71
N THR A 57 -4.52 0.96 9.22
CA THR A 57 -5.49 2.03 8.95
C THR A 57 -6.21 1.75 7.63
N VAL A 58 -7.53 1.49 7.68
CA VAL A 58 -8.27 1.07 6.49
C VAL A 58 -8.41 2.19 5.46
N GLU A 59 -8.42 3.44 5.91
CA GLU A 59 -8.48 4.64 5.08
C GLU A 59 -7.27 4.78 4.14
N ASP A 60 -6.12 4.19 4.50
CA ASP A 60 -4.90 4.24 3.68
C ASP A 60 -4.97 3.32 2.45
N ALA A 61 -5.95 2.42 2.37
CA ALA A 61 -6.10 1.49 1.24
C ALA A 61 -6.22 2.22 -0.11
N LEU A 62 -6.86 3.40 -0.14
CA LEU A 62 -6.96 4.21 -1.36
C LEU A 62 -5.65 4.88 -1.75
N LEU A 63 -4.81 5.23 -0.77
CA LEU A 63 -3.49 5.79 -1.04
C LEU A 63 -2.57 4.71 -1.63
N VAL A 64 -2.59 3.50 -1.07
CA VAL A 64 -1.89 2.32 -1.61
C VAL A 64 -2.39 1.99 -3.02
N TRP A 65 -3.71 2.00 -3.25
CA TRP A 65 -4.29 1.80 -4.57
C TRP A 65 -3.80 2.84 -5.60
N ALA A 66 -3.78 4.12 -5.20
CA ALA A 66 -3.32 5.20 -6.07
C ALA A 66 -1.85 5.06 -6.46
N ALA A 67 -1.00 4.64 -5.52
CA ALA A 67 0.42 4.38 -5.73
C ALA A 67 0.64 3.21 -6.69
N ARG A 68 -0.05 2.08 -6.45
CA ARG A 68 -0.01 0.91 -7.34
C ARG A 68 -0.44 1.25 -8.77
N GLY A 69 -1.42 2.14 -8.93
CA GLY A 69 -1.93 2.58 -10.22
C GLY A 69 -1.14 3.72 -10.87
N ALA A 70 0.00 4.15 -10.33
CA ALA A 70 0.74 5.30 -10.83
C ALA A 70 1.43 5.03 -12.18
N SER A 71 1.99 3.83 -12.37
CA SER A 71 2.65 3.37 -13.59
C SER A 71 2.58 1.84 -13.71
N PHE A 72 3.10 1.29 -14.81
CA PHE A 72 3.23 -0.16 -14.96
C PHE A 72 4.20 -0.75 -13.92
N ASP A 73 5.35 -0.10 -13.72
CA ASP A 73 6.38 -0.56 -12.78
C ASP A 73 5.84 -0.55 -11.34
N ALA A 74 5.16 0.53 -10.93
CA ALA A 74 4.50 0.58 -9.63
C ALA A 74 3.44 -0.51 -9.46
N GLY A 75 2.68 -0.82 -10.52
CA GLY A 75 1.69 -1.90 -10.52
C GLY A 75 2.27 -3.31 -10.39
N CYS A 76 3.52 -3.50 -10.84
CA CYS A 76 4.27 -4.74 -10.68
C CYS A 76 4.99 -4.83 -9.33
N SER A 77 5.48 -3.70 -8.78
CA SER A 77 6.22 -3.66 -7.52
C SER A 77 5.33 -3.62 -6.27
N ILE A 78 4.14 -3.05 -6.36
CA ILE A 78 3.21 -2.90 -5.23
C ILE A 78 2.14 -3.99 -5.30
N GLU A 79 2.24 -4.95 -4.37
CA GLU A 79 1.31 -6.06 -4.19
C GLU A 79 -0.10 -5.55 -3.84
N ALA A 80 -1.15 -6.21 -4.36
CA ALA A 80 -2.53 -5.81 -4.09
C ALA A 80 -2.95 -6.12 -2.64
N GLU A 81 -2.29 -7.09 -2.04
CA GLU A 81 -2.38 -7.51 -0.64
C GLU A 81 -2.03 -6.37 0.32
N LEU A 82 -1.21 -5.40 -0.10
CA LEU A 82 -0.87 -4.21 0.70
C LEU A 82 -2.06 -3.28 0.96
N LEU A 83 -3.19 -3.44 0.26
CA LEU A 83 -4.44 -2.75 0.60
C LEU A 83 -5.11 -3.34 1.85
N LEU A 84 -4.71 -4.54 2.28
CA LEU A 84 -5.42 -5.37 3.25
C LEU A 84 -4.82 -5.29 4.65
N GLY A 85 -4.24 -4.15 5.03
CA GLY A 85 -3.61 -3.96 6.36
C GLY A 85 -4.55 -4.20 7.54
N ARG A 86 -5.87 -4.12 7.32
CA ARG A 86 -6.90 -4.47 8.31
C ARG A 86 -7.67 -5.77 7.98
N GLY A 87 -7.16 -6.55 7.04
CA GLY A 87 -7.80 -7.76 6.52
C GLY A 87 -8.82 -7.48 5.40
N LEU A 88 -9.20 -8.54 4.69
CA LEU A 88 -10.05 -8.47 3.50
C LEU A 88 -11.45 -7.90 3.78
N ASP A 89 -12.11 -8.38 4.83
CA ASP A 89 -13.48 -7.99 5.16
C ASP A 89 -13.57 -6.49 5.51
N ALA A 90 -12.67 -6.00 6.36
CA ALA A 90 -12.66 -4.60 6.77
C ALA A 90 -12.35 -3.67 5.59
N THR A 91 -11.33 -4.00 4.77
CA THR A 91 -10.96 -3.20 3.61
C THR A 91 -12.08 -3.18 2.57
N THR A 92 -12.70 -4.31 2.25
CA THR A 92 -13.77 -4.34 1.24
C THR A 92 -15.04 -3.63 1.72
N ALA A 93 -15.38 -3.71 3.01
CA ALA A 93 -16.48 -2.96 3.61
C ALA A 93 -16.23 -1.45 3.56
N HIS A 94 -15.01 -1.01 3.88
CA HIS A 94 -14.62 0.40 3.79
C HIS A 94 -14.73 0.91 2.34
N LEU A 95 -14.11 0.22 1.38
CA LEU A 95 -14.14 0.62 -0.04
C LEU A 95 -15.57 0.64 -0.61
N ALA A 96 -16.46 -0.22 -0.13
CA ALA A 96 -17.87 -0.22 -0.53
C ALA A 96 -18.65 1.00 0.01
N ALA A 97 -18.21 1.58 1.13
CA ALA A 97 -18.84 2.73 1.76
C ALA A 97 -18.36 4.07 1.18
N VAL A 98 -17.21 4.11 0.51
CA VAL A 98 -16.63 5.34 -0.07
C VAL A 98 -17.20 5.58 -1.48
N PRO A 99 -17.90 6.70 -1.73
CA PRO A 99 -18.56 6.98 -3.01
C PRO A 99 -17.59 7.58 -4.06
N GLU A 100 -16.41 6.97 -4.20
CA GLU A 100 -15.40 7.39 -5.18
C GLU A 100 -15.17 6.34 -6.26
N PRO A 101 -14.95 6.74 -7.53
CA PRO A 101 -14.62 5.81 -8.60
C PRO A 101 -13.36 4.97 -8.33
N SER A 102 -12.38 5.55 -7.65
CA SER A 102 -11.15 4.90 -7.20
C SER A 102 -11.46 3.72 -6.25
N ALA A 103 -12.33 3.94 -5.26
CA ALA A 103 -12.75 2.93 -4.31
C ALA A 103 -13.52 1.79 -4.98
N ALA A 104 -14.44 2.11 -5.89
CA ALA A 104 -15.13 1.09 -6.68
C ALA A 104 -14.18 0.25 -7.53
N ALA A 105 -13.14 0.87 -8.13
CA ALA A 105 -12.14 0.17 -8.92
C ALA A 105 -11.25 -0.75 -8.06
N ALA A 106 -10.77 -0.26 -6.92
CA ALA A 106 -10.00 -1.06 -5.96
C ALA A 106 -10.82 -2.26 -5.45
N LEU A 107 -12.07 -2.03 -5.05
CA LEU A 107 -12.99 -3.08 -4.60
C LEU A 107 -13.25 -4.13 -5.69
N ALA A 108 -13.48 -3.69 -6.93
CA ALA A 108 -13.66 -4.61 -8.06
C ALA A 108 -12.40 -5.44 -8.34
N HIS A 109 -11.21 -4.87 -8.14
CA HIS A 109 -9.95 -5.58 -8.29
C HIS A 109 -9.77 -6.65 -7.20
N LEU A 110 -9.96 -6.29 -5.93
CA LEU A 110 -9.88 -7.24 -4.81
C LEU A 110 -10.88 -8.40 -4.96
N ARG A 111 -12.12 -8.12 -5.37
CA ARG A 111 -13.12 -9.16 -5.64
C ARG A 111 -12.71 -10.12 -6.76
N LYS A 112 -11.98 -9.64 -7.78
CA LYS A 112 -11.45 -10.52 -8.84
C LYS A 112 -10.35 -11.43 -8.31
N LEU A 113 -9.46 -10.91 -7.48
CA LEU A 113 -8.39 -11.69 -6.85
C LEU A 113 -8.96 -12.76 -5.91
N ASP A 114 -9.94 -12.38 -5.09
CA ASP A 114 -10.64 -13.29 -4.18
C ASP A 114 -11.38 -14.40 -4.95
N ALA A 115 -12.14 -14.05 -5.99
CA ALA A 115 -12.83 -15.02 -6.83
C ALA A 115 -11.87 -15.98 -7.58
N ALA A 116 -10.62 -15.57 -7.82
CA ALA A 116 -9.57 -16.41 -8.39
C ALA A 116 -8.81 -17.23 -7.34
N GLY A 117 -9.12 -17.08 -6.05
CA GLY A 117 -8.48 -17.78 -4.95
C GLY A 117 -7.13 -17.20 -4.52
N HIS A 118 -6.72 -16.04 -5.04
CA HIS A 118 -5.43 -15.42 -4.71
C HIS A 118 -5.37 -14.91 -3.26
N LEU A 119 -6.53 -14.58 -2.67
CA LEU A 119 -6.63 -14.08 -1.30
C LEU A 119 -7.08 -15.16 -0.30
N ALA A 120 -7.16 -16.42 -0.74
CA ALA A 120 -7.59 -17.52 0.11
C ALA A 120 -6.58 -17.76 1.24
N GLY A 121 -7.02 -17.64 2.49
CA GLY A 121 -6.16 -17.78 3.67
C GLY A 121 -5.21 -16.61 3.88
N PHE A 122 -5.45 -15.45 3.26
CA PHE A 122 -4.68 -14.24 3.52
C PHE A 122 -4.85 -13.80 4.99
N GLU A 123 -3.73 -13.69 5.71
CA GLU A 123 -3.66 -13.15 7.07
C GLU A 123 -2.70 -11.96 7.11
N ALA A 124 -3.17 -10.82 7.62
CA ALA A 124 -2.41 -9.58 7.60
C ALA A 124 -1.11 -9.67 8.42
N ASP A 125 -1.16 -10.36 9.56
CA ASP A 125 0.00 -10.54 10.45
C ASP A 125 1.08 -11.43 9.81
N GLU A 126 0.69 -12.50 9.11
CA GLU A 126 1.64 -13.34 8.36
C GLU A 126 2.30 -12.55 7.23
N HIS A 127 1.51 -11.75 6.51
CA HIS A 127 2.02 -10.92 5.42
C HIS A 127 2.96 -9.82 5.94
N ALA A 128 2.66 -9.21 7.08
CA ALA A 128 3.53 -8.25 7.77
C ALA A 128 4.88 -8.88 8.15
N ALA A 129 4.86 -10.10 8.70
CA ALA A 129 6.07 -10.83 9.07
C ALA A 129 6.99 -11.10 7.87
N ARG A 130 6.44 -11.38 6.69
CA ARG A 130 7.27 -11.53 5.47
C ARG A 130 8.03 -10.24 5.14
N TYR A 131 7.42 -9.08 5.35
CA TYR A 131 8.09 -7.79 5.11
C TYR A 131 9.08 -7.44 6.21
N ASP A 132 8.86 -7.89 7.44
CA ASP A 132 9.88 -7.81 8.49
C ASP A 132 11.15 -8.54 8.06
N ASP A 133 11.01 -9.77 7.56
CA ASP A 133 12.14 -10.55 7.05
C ASP A 133 12.79 -9.92 5.82
N TYR A 134 11.99 -9.37 4.90
CA TYR A 134 12.49 -8.74 3.66
C TYR A 134 13.31 -7.47 3.89
N TYR A 135 12.97 -6.67 4.92
CA TYR A 135 13.66 -5.42 5.25
C TYR A 135 14.58 -5.56 6.49
N ALA A 136 14.89 -6.78 6.92
CA ALA A 136 15.82 -7.03 8.03
C ALA A 136 17.31 -6.93 7.63
N ASP A 137 17.61 -6.95 6.32
CA ASP A 137 18.94 -6.78 5.73
C ASP A 137 19.24 -5.32 5.36
#